data_AF-A0A524M9Y0-F1
#
_entry.id   AF-A0A524M9Y0-F1
#
_cell.length_a   1.000
_cell.length_b   1.000
_cell.length_c   1.000
_cell.angle_alpha   90.00
_cell.angle_beta   90.00
_cell.angle_gamma   90.00
#
_symmetry.space_group_name_H-M   'P 1'
#
loop_
_entity.id
_entity.type
_entity.pdbx_description
1 polymer ?
#
loop_
_entity_poly.entity_id
_entity_poly.type
_entity_poly.pdbx_seq_one_letter_code
_entity_poly.pdbx_strand_id
1 'polypeptide(L)'
;MTYLIIAGALAFILSLLFVPGIARRRRMSRKAHADYASSRGTLHARQLHAAVKKHGLALPVLVRERDQLTATMESLTRSELIELRQALTTALVNGPLAEVRGIGPTLRDRIVEDCFDGTLESLNHAHRVQGVGEETASDIRSWARAIQNQIPARLKGEFDGKDEILARYGQRRLEIRSRRTELDEIIDARRATLTLAKDKLAVLELVTPATYRAALDGDVAAAERVTAHTLGAFPEWEQEPVWFRDITGESEGSPHGV
;
A
#
# COMPACT_ATOMS: atom_id res chain seq x y z
N MET A 1 51.81 -50.63 -44.64
CA MET A 1 51.69 -50.98 -43.20
C MET A 1 52.30 -49.91 -42.30
N THR A 2 53.52 -49.43 -42.56
CA THR A 2 54.23 -48.42 -41.76
C THR A 2 53.46 -47.09 -41.55
N TYR A 3 52.83 -46.53 -42.58
CA TYR A 3 52.07 -45.28 -42.46
C TYR A 3 50.83 -45.36 -41.53
N LEU A 4 50.18 -46.54 -41.46
CA LEU A 4 49.06 -46.77 -40.54
C LEU A 4 49.52 -46.84 -39.08
N ILE A 5 50.70 -47.41 -38.83
CA ILE A 5 51.30 -47.47 -37.49
C ILE A 5 51.72 -46.07 -37.03
N ILE A 6 52.32 -45.27 -37.92
CA ILE A 6 52.73 -43.90 -37.61
C ILE A 6 51.50 -43.01 -37.35
N ALA A 7 50.45 -43.10 -38.18
CA ALA A 7 49.21 -42.33 -37.97
C ALA A 7 48.51 -42.70 -36.66
N GLY A 8 48.46 -43.99 -36.30
CA GLY A 8 47.92 -44.46 -35.02
C GLY A 8 48.72 -43.97 -33.82
N ALA A 9 50.05 -44.02 -33.88
CA ALA A 9 50.93 -43.51 -32.82
C ALA A 9 50.78 -41.99 -32.65
N LEU A 10 50.66 -41.24 -33.75
CA LEU A 10 50.47 -39.78 -33.71
C LEU A 10 49.10 -39.39 -33.13
N ALA A 11 48.04 -40.12 -33.48
CA ALA A 11 46.70 -39.93 -32.90
C ALA A 11 46.68 -40.27 -31.40
N PHE A 12 47.38 -41.32 -30.97
CA PHE A 12 47.51 -41.69 -29.56
C PHE A 12 48.28 -40.63 -28.76
N ILE A 13 49.40 -40.13 -29.29
CA ILE A 13 50.19 -39.05 -28.69
C ILE A 13 49.37 -37.74 -28.61
N LEU A 14 48.64 -37.39 -29.67
CA LEU A 14 47.71 -36.25 -29.64
C LEU A 14 46.63 -36.47 -28.56
N SER A 15 46.03 -37.65 -28.47
CA SER A 15 45.04 -37.92 -27.43
C SER A 15 45.62 -37.77 -26.02
N LEU A 16 46.85 -38.25 -25.78
CA LEU A 16 47.55 -38.11 -24.50
C LEU A 16 47.92 -36.66 -24.16
N LEU A 17 48.15 -35.80 -25.15
CA LEU A 17 48.45 -34.38 -24.93
C LEU A 17 47.18 -33.54 -24.71
N PHE A 18 46.06 -33.87 -25.37
CA PHE A 18 44.81 -33.11 -25.29
C PHE A 18 43.88 -33.54 -24.13
N VAL A 19 43.84 -34.82 -23.78
CA VAL A 19 42.99 -35.37 -22.70
C VAL A 19 43.28 -34.72 -21.32
N PRO A 20 44.54 -34.50 -20.90
CA PRO A 20 44.86 -33.82 -19.63
C PRO A 20 44.34 -32.38 -19.59
N GLY A 21 44.43 -31.66 -20.71
CA GLY A 21 43.94 -30.29 -20.85
C GLY A 21 42.42 -30.21 -20.71
N ILE A 22 41.69 -31.14 -21.33
CA ILE A 22 40.22 -31.24 -21.24
C ILE A 22 39.80 -31.63 -19.81
N ALA A 23 40.45 -32.63 -19.21
CA ALA A 23 40.18 -33.07 -17.84
C ALA A 23 40.42 -31.94 -16.82
N ARG A 24 41.53 -31.20 -16.95
CA ARG A 24 41.82 -30.01 -16.13
C ARG A 24 40.75 -28.94 -16.28
N ARG A 25 40.36 -28.58 -17.52
CA ARG A 25 39.31 -27.58 -17.78
C ARG A 25 37.96 -27.98 -17.17
N ARG A 26 37.59 -29.26 -17.23
CA ARG A 26 36.37 -29.79 -16.59
C ARG A 26 36.45 -29.74 -15.06
N ARG A 27 37.59 -30.14 -14.48
CA ARG A 27 37.81 -30.07 -13.02
C ARG A 27 37.72 -28.64 -12.51
N MET A 28 38.35 -27.68 -13.20
CA MET A 28 38.28 -26.25 -12.84
C MET A 28 36.87 -25.69 -12.98
N SER A 29 36.12 -26.08 -14.02
CA SER A 29 34.72 -25.70 -14.16
C SER A 29 33.87 -26.20 -12.98
N ARG A 30 34.00 -27.49 -12.63
CA ARG A 30 33.26 -28.08 -11.50
C ARG A 30 33.60 -27.39 -10.18
N LYS A 31 34.89 -27.12 -9.95
CA LYS A 31 35.34 -26.36 -8.78
C LYS A 31 34.72 -24.96 -8.75
N ALA A 32 34.79 -24.21 -9.85
CA ALA A 32 34.21 -22.87 -9.94
C ALA A 32 32.70 -22.84 -9.64
N HIS A 33 31.95 -23.85 -10.12
CA HIS A 33 30.52 -23.96 -9.82
C HIS A 33 30.27 -24.31 -8.35
N ALA A 34 31.06 -25.22 -7.77
CA ALA A 34 30.93 -25.59 -6.36
C ALA A 34 31.28 -24.41 -5.44
N ASP A 35 32.38 -23.71 -5.72
CA ASP A 35 32.83 -22.52 -4.96
C ASP A 35 31.80 -21.39 -5.08
N TYR A 36 31.25 -21.15 -6.27
CA TYR A 36 30.16 -20.20 -6.46
C TYR A 36 28.92 -20.60 -5.64
N ALA A 37 28.44 -21.83 -5.80
CA ALA A 37 27.19 -22.28 -5.18
C ALA A 37 27.26 -22.31 -3.64
N SER A 38 28.45 -22.51 -3.06
CA SER A 38 28.68 -22.51 -1.61
C SER A 38 29.10 -21.15 -1.06
N SER A 39 29.32 -20.14 -1.91
CA SER A 39 29.72 -18.81 -1.46
C SER A 39 28.58 -18.10 -0.71
N ARG A 40 28.95 -17.31 0.30
CA ARG A 40 28.01 -16.48 1.06
C ARG A 40 27.25 -15.51 0.15
N GLY A 41 27.91 -14.91 -0.84
CA GLY A 41 27.26 -14.04 -1.82
C GLY A 41 26.13 -14.72 -2.57
N THR A 42 26.28 -15.97 -2.98
CA THR A 42 25.20 -16.73 -3.62
C THR A 42 24.07 -17.05 -2.65
N LEU A 43 24.37 -17.36 -1.39
CA LEU A 43 23.35 -17.59 -0.36
C LEU A 43 22.55 -16.31 -0.06
N HIS A 44 23.24 -15.18 0.17
CA HIS A 44 22.62 -13.88 0.43
C HIS A 44 21.82 -13.41 -0.79
N ALA A 45 22.32 -13.62 -2.02
CA ALA A 45 21.59 -13.27 -3.23
C ALA A 45 20.26 -14.04 -3.32
N ARG A 46 20.23 -15.34 -2.99
CA ARG A 46 18.99 -16.12 -2.95
C ARG A 46 18.01 -15.61 -1.89
N GLN A 47 18.50 -15.31 -0.68
CA GLN A 47 17.69 -14.73 0.39
C GLN A 47 17.10 -13.38 -0.05
N LEU A 48 17.92 -12.47 -0.59
CA LEU A 48 17.49 -11.17 -1.09
C LEU A 48 16.50 -11.29 -2.26
N HIS A 49 16.70 -12.24 -3.18
CA HIS A 49 15.78 -12.44 -4.29
C HIS A 49 14.38 -12.87 -3.80
N ALA A 50 14.33 -13.82 -2.86
CA ALA A 50 13.07 -14.25 -2.25
C ALA A 50 12.39 -13.09 -1.48
N ALA A 51 13.17 -12.35 -0.71
CA ALA A 51 12.73 -11.17 0.05
C ALA A 51 12.18 -10.06 -0.87
N VAL A 52 12.93 -9.65 -1.89
CA VAL A 52 12.52 -8.63 -2.86
C VAL A 52 11.22 -9.03 -3.56
N LYS A 53 11.05 -10.31 -3.93
CA LYS A 53 9.81 -10.82 -4.51
C LYS A 53 8.64 -10.74 -3.52
N LYS A 54 8.82 -11.22 -2.29
CA LYS A 54 7.79 -11.18 -1.23
C LYS A 54 7.35 -9.75 -0.94
N HIS A 55 8.31 -8.85 -0.68
CA HIS A 55 8.04 -7.46 -0.35
C HIS A 55 7.52 -6.66 -1.55
N GLY A 56 7.95 -6.98 -2.77
CA GLY A 56 7.44 -6.39 -4.00
C GLY A 56 5.96 -6.70 -4.25
N LEU A 57 5.47 -7.86 -3.79
CA LEU A 57 4.04 -8.22 -3.85
C LEU A 57 3.22 -7.58 -2.71
N ALA A 58 3.82 -7.40 -1.54
CA ALA A 58 3.14 -6.81 -0.37
C ALA A 58 2.98 -5.28 -0.46
N LEU A 59 3.96 -4.57 -1.04
CA LEU A 59 3.96 -3.10 -1.10
C LEU A 59 2.73 -2.52 -1.83
N PRO A 60 2.29 -3.05 -2.99
CA PRO A 60 1.06 -2.59 -3.64
C PRO A 60 -0.20 -2.75 -2.78
N VAL A 61 -0.25 -3.77 -1.91
CA VAL A 61 -1.40 -3.99 -1.00
C VAL A 61 -1.48 -2.85 0.01
N LEU A 62 -0.36 -2.50 0.64
CA LEU A 62 -0.28 -1.38 1.59
C LEU A 62 -0.63 -0.04 0.95
N VAL A 63 -0.12 0.21 -0.27
CA VAL A 63 -0.46 1.41 -1.03
C VAL A 63 -1.97 1.48 -1.29
N ARG A 64 -2.58 0.36 -1.67
CA ARG A 64 -4.03 0.29 -1.91
C ARG A 64 -4.85 0.54 -0.65
N GLU A 65 -4.42 0.01 0.50
CA GLU A 65 -5.05 0.28 1.80
C GLU A 65 -4.97 1.78 2.14
N ARG A 66 -3.81 2.41 1.93
CA ARG A 66 -3.63 3.86 2.13
C ARG A 66 -4.53 4.69 1.21
N ASP A 67 -4.69 4.27 -0.05
CA ASP A 67 -5.59 4.93 -1.01
C ASP A 67 -7.07 4.74 -0.60
N GLN A 68 -7.46 3.57 -0.09
CA GLN A 68 -8.80 3.31 0.45
C GLN A 68 -9.12 4.21 1.65
N LEU A 69 -8.16 4.43 2.56
CA LEU A 69 -8.35 5.38 3.67
C LEU A 69 -8.57 6.80 3.16
N THR A 70 -7.87 7.20 2.10
CA THR A 70 -8.05 8.51 1.47
C THR A 70 -9.47 8.66 0.90
N ALA A 71 -9.93 7.67 0.15
CA ALA A 71 -11.31 7.64 -0.36
C ALA A 71 -12.35 7.63 0.78
N THR A 72 -12.06 6.92 1.87
CA THR A 72 -12.92 6.89 3.07
C THR A 72 -13.02 8.27 3.71
N MET A 73 -11.93 9.02 3.76
CA MET A 73 -11.89 10.39 4.29
C MET A 73 -12.77 11.35 3.46
N GLU A 74 -12.77 11.20 2.14
CA GLU A 74 -13.64 11.96 1.23
C GLU A 74 -15.11 11.57 1.38
N SER A 75 -15.43 10.28 1.51
CA SER A 75 -16.80 9.84 1.79
C SER A 75 -17.28 10.35 3.14
N LEU A 76 -16.42 10.35 4.15
CA LEU A 76 -16.72 10.79 5.51
C LEU A 76 -17.10 12.29 5.53
N THR A 77 -16.42 13.11 4.72
CA THR A 77 -16.73 14.53 4.57
C THR A 77 -18.10 14.76 3.91
N ARG A 78 -18.44 13.96 2.90
CA ARG A 78 -19.76 14.02 2.24
C ARG A 78 -20.87 13.58 3.20
N SER A 79 -20.67 12.49 3.93
CA SER A 79 -21.63 11.99 4.92
C SER A 79 -21.86 12.98 6.05
N GLU A 80 -20.81 13.63 6.56
CA GLU A 80 -20.93 14.69 7.56
C GLU A 80 -21.81 15.83 7.06
N LEU A 81 -21.57 16.32 5.83
CA LEU A 81 -22.37 17.40 5.26
C LEU A 81 -23.84 17.01 5.10
N ILE A 82 -24.13 15.79 4.64
CA ILE A 82 -25.50 15.28 4.51
C ILE A 82 -26.18 15.26 5.88
N GLU A 83 -25.50 14.73 6.89
CA GLU A 83 -26.06 14.60 8.23
C GLU A 83 -26.27 15.95 8.92
N LEU A 84 -25.31 16.88 8.78
CA LEU A 84 -25.46 18.26 9.25
C LEU A 84 -26.64 18.97 8.58
N ARG A 85 -26.83 18.76 7.28
CA ARG A 85 -27.99 19.33 6.56
C ARG A 85 -29.30 18.73 7.07
N GLN A 86 -29.36 17.43 7.29
CA GLN A 86 -30.56 16.76 7.80
C GLN A 86 -30.90 17.22 9.22
N ALA A 87 -29.90 17.32 10.11
CA ALA A 87 -30.08 17.83 11.46
C ALA A 87 -30.56 19.29 11.47
N LEU A 88 -29.95 20.16 10.66
CA LEU A 88 -30.38 21.55 10.50
C LEU A 88 -31.81 21.64 9.97
N THR A 89 -32.14 20.89 8.91
CA THR A 89 -33.50 20.89 8.35
C THR A 89 -34.52 20.43 9.38
N THR A 90 -34.21 19.39 10.14
CA THR A 90 -35.08 18.87 11.22
C THR A 90 -35.31 19.93 12.29
N ALA A 91 -34.26 20.63 12.74
CA ALA A 91 -34.40 21.73 13.70
C ALA A 91 -35.27 22.88 13.16
N LEU A 92 -35.11 23.24 11.88
CA LEU A 92 -35.88 24.30 11.23
C LEU A 92 -37.35 23.93 11.01
N VAL A 93 -37.63 22.65 10.75
CA VAL A 93 -39.00 22.15 10.59
C VAL A 93 -39.71 22.03 11.94
N ASN A 94 -39.00 21.59 12.99
CA ASN A 94 -39.61 21.40 14.30
C ASN A 94 -39.88 22.73 15.05
N GLY A 95 -39.12 23.80 14.76
CA GLY A 95 -39.38 25.13 15.33
C GLY A 95 -40.01 26.10 14.31
N PRO A 96 -39.21 26.74 13.44
CA PRO A 96 -39.64 27.80 12.52
C PRO A 96 -40.80 27.49 11.56
N LEU A 97 -41.12 26.23 11.25
CA LEU A 97 -42.27 25.92 10.38
C LEU A 97 -43.61 26.39 10.97
N ALA A 98 -43.73 26.41 12.30
CA ALA A 98 -44.92 26.92 12.99
C ALA A 98 -45.11 28.44 12.83
N GLU A 99 -44.12 29.16 12.31
CA GLU A 99 -44.21 30.60 12.03
C GLU A 99 -44.89 30.88 10.68
N VAL A 100 -45.07 29.87 9.83
CA VAL A 100 -45.82 30.01 8.58
C VAL A 100 -47.29 30.26 8.89
N ARG A 101 -47.86 31.28 8.24
CA ARG A 101 -49.25 31.69 8.45
C ARG A 101 -50.21 30.50 8.27
N GLY A 102 -51.04 30.26 9.27
CA GLY A 102 -52.02 29.17 9.24
C GLY A 102 -51.49 27.81 9.71
N ILE A 103 -50.21 27.69 10.07
CA ILE A 103 -49.64 26.47 10.64
C ILE A 103 -49.56 26.58 12.16
N GLY A 104 -50.54 26.00 12.85
CA GLY A 104 -50.46 25.79 14.30
C GLY A 104 -49.59 24.57 14.67
N PRO A 105 -49.19 24.40 15.94
CA PRO A 105 -48.36 23.28 16.40
C PRO A 105 -48.91 21.90 16.00
N THR A 106 -50.22 21.68 16.11
CA THR A 106 -50.86 20.41 15.72
C THR A 106 -50.79 20.14 14.22
N LEU A 107 -50.93 21.17 13.38
CA LEU A 107 -50.82 21.00 11.93
C LEU A 107 -49.35 20.80 11.52
N ARG A 108 -48.41 21.48 12.19
CA ARG A 108 -46.97 21.23 12.04
C ARG A 108 -46.65 19.77 12.33
N ASP A 109 -47.06 19.25 13.48
CA ASP A 109 -46.74 17.87 13.89
C ASP A 109 -47.27 16.86 12.87
N ARG A 110 -48.49 17.08 12.37
CA ARG A 110 -49.05 16.25 11.30
C ARG A 110 -48.28 16.36 9.98
N ILE A 111 -47.85 17.56 9.59
CA ILE A 111 -47.01 17.74 8.40
C ILE A 111 -45.67 17.00 8.59
N VAL A 112 -45.08 17.06 9.77
CA VAL A 112 -43.83 16.35 10.08
C VAL A 112 -44.04 14.84 10.00
N GLU A 113 -45.12 14.33 10.59
CA GLU A 113 -45.43 12.90 10.61
C GLU A 113 -45.80 12.35 9.21
N ASP A 114 -46.65 13.05 8.47
CA ASP A 114 -47.24 12.53 7.23
C ASP A 114 -46.45 12.89 5.96
N CYS A 115 -45.55 13.88 6.01
CA CYS A 115 -44.93 14.45 4.82
C CYS A 115 -43.40 14.62 4.90
N PHE A 116 -42.80 14.79 6.08
CA PHE A 116 -41.39 15.15 6.20
C PHE A 116 -40.48 13.93 6.32
N ASP A 117 -39.61 13.71 5.33
CA ASP A 117 -38.65 12.59 5.29
C ASP A 117 -37.24 12.96 5.75
N GLY A 118 -37.05 14.16 6.30
CA GLY A 118 -35.74 14.72 6.62
C GLY A 118 -35.21 15.73 5.58
N THR A 119 -35.90 15.91 4.46
CA THR A 119 -35.54 16.86 3.39
C THR A 119 -36.55 18.00 3.25
N LEU A 120 -36.11 19.20 2.85
CA LEU A 120 -37.04 20.31 2.56
C LEU A 120 -37.86 20.04 1.30
N GLU A 121 -37.33 19.23 0.38
CA GLU A 121 -37.98 18.82 -0.85
C GLU A 121 -39.28 18.04 -0.57
N SER A 122 -39.31 17.22 0.47
CA SER A 122 -40.50 16.45 0.88
C SER A 122 -41.70 17.35 1.20
N LEU A 123 -41.47 18.56 1.72
CA LEU A 123 -42.52 19.53 2.03
C LEU A 123 -43.27 20.06 0.80
N ASN A 124 -42.76 19.82 -0.42
CA ASN A 124 -43.51 20.12 -1.65
C ASN A 124 -44.80 19.29 -1.75
N HIS A 125 -44.90 18.19 -1.00
CA HIS A 125 -46.06 17.31 -0.96
C HIS A 125 -47.05 17.64 0.17
N ALA A 126 -46.86 18.75 0.89
CA ALA A 126 -47.70 19.12 2.02
C ALA A 126 -49.21 19.23 1.71
N HIS A 127 -49.58 19.50 0.45
CA HIS A 127 -50.99 19.50 -0.01
C HIS A 127 -51.71 18.15 0.20
N ARG A 128 -50.98 17.06 0.44
CA ARG A 128 -51.52 15.73 0.72
C ARG A 128 -51.88 15.54 2.20
N VAL A 129 -51.41 16.42 3.07
CA VAL A 129 -51.63 16.34 4.52
C VAL A 129 -53.01 16.89 4.87
N GLN A 130 -53.76 16.14 5.67
CA GLN A 130 -55.10 16.57 6.07
C GLN A 130 -55.04 17.89 6.86
N GLY A 131 -55.80 18.89 6.41
CA GLY A 131 -55.85 20.22 7.01
C GLY A 131 -54.92 21.24 6.34
N VAL A 132 -54.17 20.85 5.31
CA VAL A 132 -53.38 21.77 4.48
C VAL A 132 -54.17 22.09 3.21
N GLY A 133 -54.66 23.33 3.10
CA GLY A 133 -55.27 23.85 1.87
C GLY A 133 -54.24 24.29 0.84
N GLU A 134 -54.67 24.63 -0.39
CA GLU A 134 -53.77 25.04 -1.48
C GLU A 134 -52.94 26.29 -1.12
N GLU A 135 -53.55 27.27 -0.45
CA GLU A 135 -52.86 28.48 0.02
C GLU A 135 -51.75 28.12 1.02
N THR A 136 -52.07 27.33 2.05
CA THR A 136 -51.08 26.86 3.04
C THR A 136 -49.98 26.02 2.39
N ALA A 137 -50.32 25.15 1.43
CA ALA A 137 -49.31 24.38 0.69
C ALA A 137 -48.40 25.28 -0.16
N SER A 138 -48.92 26.37 -0.74
CA SER A 138 -48.12 27.38 -1.43
C SER A 138 -47.17 28.12 -0.47
N ASP A 139 -47.64 28.47 0.72
CA ASP A 139 -46.84 29.14 1.75
C ASP A 139 -45.72 28.23 2.27
N ILE A 140 -46.01 26.95 2.53
CA ILE A 140 -45.01 25.94 2.94
C ILE A 140 -43.92 25.80 1.86
N ARG A 141 -44.31 25.70 0.58
CA ARG A 141 -43.34 25.60 -0.53
C ARG A 141 -42.47 26.85 -0.63
N SER A 142 -43.06 28.03 -0.46
CA SER A 142 -42.34 29.30 -0.51
C SER A 142 -41.37 29.44 0.66
N TRP A 143 -41.79 29.07 1.86
CA TRP A 143 -40.95 28.99 3.04
C TRP A 143 -39.79 28.00 2.85
N ALA A 144 -40.06 26.78 2.39
CA ALA A 144 -39.04 25.75 2.18
C ALA A 144 -37.98 26.21 1.17
N ARG A 145 -38.37 26.87 0.08
CA ARG A 145 -37.43 27.48 -0.88
C ARG A 145 -36.59 28.60 -0.26
N ALA A 146 -37.21 29.48 0.53
CA ALA A 146 -36.49 30.55 1.20
C ALA A 146 -35.44 30.00 2.18
N ILE A 147 -35.79 28.95 2.94
CA ILE A 147 -34.88 28.26 3.84
C ILE A 147 -33.77 27.53 3.09
N GLN A 148 -34.08 26.83 1.99
CA GLN A 148 -33.08 26.13 1.16
C GLN A 148 -31.95 27.06 0.72
N ASN A 149 -32.29 28.31 0.35
CA ASN A 149 -31.31 29.34 -0.03
C ASN A 149 -30.45 29.81 1.16
N GLN A 150 -30.93 29.68 2.39
CA GLN A 150 -30.23 30.06 3.62
C GLN A 150 -29.38 28.93 4.22
N ILE A 151 -29.57 27.67 3.80
CA ILE A 151 -28.86 26.50 4.34
C ILE A 151 -27.33 26.73 4.40
N PRO A 152 -26.64 27.18 3.34
CA PRO A 152 -25.19 27.34 3.38
C PRO A 152 -24.71 28.33 4.46
N ALA A 153 -25.49 29.38 4.73
CA ALA A 153 -25.17 30.34 5.79
C ALA A 153 -25.49 29.76 7.17
N ARG A 154 -26.64 29.10 7.32
CA ARG A 154 -27.09 28.51 8.59
C ARG A 154 -26.22 27.33 9.04
N LEU A 155 -25.67 26.55 8.12
CA LEU A 155 -24.70 25.49 8.44
C LEU A 155 -23.45 26.03 9.15
N LYS A 156 -23.09 27.30 8.93
CA LYS A 156 -21.96 27.95 9.61
C LYS A 156 -22.30 28.35 11.05
N GLY A 157 -23.57 28.68 11.33
CA GLY A 157 -24.06 29.01 12.67
C GLY A 157 -24.25 27.79 13.57
N GLU A 158 -24.72 28.01 14.80
CA GLU A 158 -25.05 26.96 15.76
C GLU A 158 -26.48 26.43 15.54
N PHE A 159 -26.67 25.13 15.74
CA PHE A 159 -27.97 24.47 15.77
C PHE A 159 -27.88 23.16 16.55
N ASP A 160 -29.02 22.71 17.06
CA ASP A 160 -29.10 21.52 17.90
C ASP A 160 -28.54 20.28 17.20
N GLY A 161 -27.72 19.52 17.91
CA GLY A 161 -27.06 18.29 17.40
C GLY A 161 -25.83 18.53 16.52
N LYS A 162 -25.50 19.78 16.14
CA LYS A 162 -24.32 20.08 15.33
C LYS A 162 -23.02 19.59 15.98
N ASP A 163 -22.81 19.91 17.26
CA ASP A 163 -21.56 19.63 17.96
C ASP A 163 -21.33 18.12 18.11
N GLU A 164 -22.39 17.36 18.37
CA GLU A 164 -22.31 15.89 18.45
C GLU A 164 -21.90 15.29 17.10
N ILE A 165 -22.50 15.75 16.00
CA ILE A 165 -22.13 15.33 14.64
C ILE A 165 -20.66 15.68 14.37
N LEU A 166 -20.27 16.93 14.58
CA LEU A 166 -18.90 17.39 14.35
C LEU A 166 -17.87 16.61 15.18
N ALA A 167 -18.16 16.34 16.45
CA ALA A 167 -17.30 15.57 17.33
C ALA A 167 -17.13 14.13 16.84
N ARG A 168 -18.23 13.45 16.49
CA ARG A 168 -18.20 12.07 16.00
C ARG A 168 -17.43 11.93 14.68
N TYR A 169 -17.66 12.82 13.72
CA TYR A 169 -16.91 12.82 12.45
C TYR A 169 -15.46 13.29 12.64
N GLY A 170 -15.21 14.22 13.57
CA GLY A 170 -13.88 14.65 13.98
C GLY A 170 -13.04 13.50 14.52
N GLN A 171 -13.60 12.69 15.42
CA GLN A 171 -12.94 11.51 15.97
C GLN A 171 -12.59 10.48 14.89
N ARG A 172 -13.56 10.15 14.01
CA ARG A 172 -13.30 9.23 12.88
C ARG A 172 -12.22 9.74 11.92
N ARG A 173 -12.17 11.05 11.65
CA ARG A 173 -11.09 11.65 10.84
C ARG A 173 -9.73 11.51 11.52
N LEU A 174 -9.68 11.68 12.85
CA LEU A 174 -8.44 11.54 13.60
C LEU A 174 -7.91 10.10 13.51
N GLU A 175 -8.77 9.11 13.69
CA GLU A 175 -8.44 7.69 13.57
C GLU A 175 -7.92 7.34 12.16
N ILE A 176 -8.64 7.74 11.12
CA ILE A 176 -8.23 7.51 9.72
C ILE A 176 -6.89 8.19 9.43
N ARG A 177 -6.68 9.42 9.91
CA ARG A 177 -5.43 10.15 9.70
C ARG A 177 -4.27 9.45 10.40
N SER A 178 -4.46 9.02 11.65
CA SER A 178 -3.43 8.30 12.40
C SER A 178 -3.04 7.01 11.70
N ARG A 179 -4.04 6.21 11.27
CA ARG A 179 -3.78 4.96 10.54
C ARG A 179 -3.08 5.21 9.21
N ARG A 180 -3.44 6.28 8.52
CA ARG A 180 -2.79 6.67 7.26
C ARG A 180 -1.32 7.03 7.49
N THR A 181 -1.01 7.83 8.51
CA THR A 181 0.37 8.20 8.86
C THR A 181 1.21 6.95 9.15
N GLU A 182 0.68 6.02 9.94
CA GLU A 182 1.34 4.74 10.22
C GLU A 182 1.62 3.95 8.92
N LEU A 183 0.64 3.86 8.01
CA LEU A 183 0.83 3.19 6.73
C LEU A 183 1.86 3.89 5.83
N ASP A 184 1.87 5.22 5.80
CA ASP A 184 2.83 5.99 5.01
C ASP A 184 4.27 5.73 5.53
N GLU A 185 4.47 5.71 6.85
CA GLU A 185 5.76 5.35 7.48
C GLU A 185 6.20 3.91 7.12
N ILE A 186 5.29 2.94 7.21
CA ILE A 186 5.56 1.53 6.85
C ILE A 186 5.92 1.42 5.36
N ILE A 187 5.18 2.11 4.49
CA ILE A 187 5.41 2.11 3.04
C ILE A 187 6.80 2.67 2.72
N ASP A 188 7.17 3.79 3.32
CA ASP A 188 8.44 4.46 3.05
C ASP A 188 9.62 3.64 3.59
N ALA A 189 9.51 3.09 4.80
CA ALA A 189 10.51 2.19 5.36
C ALA A 189 10.70 0.94 4.49
N ARG A 190 9.59 0.33 4.01
CA ARG A 190 9.64 -0.83 3.11
C ARG A 190 10.25 -0.48 1.76
N ARG A 191 9.94 0.70 1.20
CA ARG A 191 10.54 1.17 -0.07
C ARG A 191 12.04 1.35 0.06
N ALA A 192 12.50 2.04 1.11
CA ALA A 192 13.92 2.25 1.35
C ALA A 192 14.67 0.90 1.46
N THR A 193 14.12 -0.02 2.25
CA THR A 193 14.68 -1.36 2.44
C THR A 193 14.70 -2.16 1.13
N LEU A 194 13.61 -2.10 0.34
CA LEU A 194 13.53 -2.79 -0.95
C LEU A 194 14.53 -2.24 -1.96
N THR A 195 14.73 -0.92 -2.00
CA THR A 195 15.74 -0.29 -2.86
C THR A 195 17.14 -0.77 -2.49
N LEU A 196 17.50 -0.70 -1.20
CA LEU A 196 18.80 -1.16 -0.72
C LEU A 196 19.05 -2.64 -1.04
N ALA A 197 18.04 -3.49 -0.83
CA ALA A 197 18.13 -4.92 -1.15
C ALA A 197 18.29 -5.18 -2.65
N LYS A 198 17.59 -4.44 -3.51
CA LYS A 198 17.74 -4.54 -4.96
C LYS A 198 19.13 -4.11 -5.41
N ASP A 199 19.66 -3.01 -4.87
CA ASP A 199 21.00 -2.53 -5.20
C ASP A 199 22.07 -3.55 -4.81
N LYS A 200 21.95 -4.13 -3.60
CA LYS A 200 22.86 -5.19 -3.13
C LYS A 200 22.73 -6.47 -3.93
N LEU A 201 21.50 -6.88 -4.27
CA LEU A 201 21.26 -8.04 -5.12
C LEU A 201 21.90 -7.86 -6.49
N ALA A 202 21.73 -6.69 -7.12
CA ALA A 202 22.33 -6.39 -8.43
C ALA A 202 23.85 -6.52 -8.40
N VAL A 203 24.52 -6.06 -7.33
CA VAL A 203 25.98 -6.23 -7.16
C VAL A 203 26.38 -7.71 -7.05
N LEU A 204 25.64 -8.50 -6.27
CA LEU A 204 25.94 -9.92 -6.08
C LEU A 204 25.71 -10.73 -7.37
N GLU A 205 24.68 -10.39 -8.15
CA GLU A 205 24.34 -11.06 -9.40
C GLU A 205 25.35 -10.84 -10.54
N LEU A 206 26.25 -9.84 -10.42
CA LEU A 206 27.35 -9.63 -11.38
C LEU A 206 28.39 -10.77 -11.36
N VAL A 207 28.49 -11.52 -10.26
CA VAL A 207 29.45 -12.61 -10.13
C VAL A 207 28.79 -13.93 -10.51
N THR A 208 29.42 -14.65 -11.42
CA THR A 208 28.90 -15.91 -11.99
C THR A 208 29.93 -17.02 -11.83
N PRO A 209 29.58 -18.30 -12.09
CA PRO A 209 30.57 -19.38 -12.16
C PRO A 209 31.70 -19.11 -13.15
N ALA A 210 31.47 -18.33 -14.21
CA ALA A 210 32.52 -17.92 -15.14
C ALA A 210 33.53 -16.96 -14.51
N THR A 211 33.09 -16.05 -13.63
CA THR A 211 33.98 -15.16 -12.86
C THR A 211 34.87 -15.96 -11.92
N TYR A 212 34.32 -16.97 -11.22
CA TYR A 212 35.10 -17.90 -10.40
C TYR A 212 36.12 -18.69 -11.21
N ARG A 213 35.73 -19.14 -12.41
CA ARG A 213 36.65 -19.82 -13.33
C ARG A 213 37.80 -18.91 -13.77
N ALA A 214 37.50 -17.68 -14.17
CA ALA A 214 38.52 -16.71 -14.57
C ALA A 214 39.51 -16.42 -13.44
N ALA A 215 39.04 -16.30 -12.20
CA ALA A 215 39.89 -16.17 -11.02
C ALA A 215 40.82 -17.38 -10.83
N LEU A 216 40.30 -18.61 -10.99
CA LEU A 216 41.12 -19.84 -10.94
C LEU A 216 42.14 -19.94 -12.08
N ASP A 217 41.85 -19.32 -13.22
CA ASP A 217 42.74 -19.23 -14.39
C ASP A 217 43.77 -18.07 -14.25
N GLY A 218 43.73 -17.30 -13.15
CA GLY A 218 44.72 -16.27 -12.81
C GLY A 218 44.34 -14.83 -13.14
N ASP A 219 43.08 -14.56 -13.51
CA ASP A 219 42.58 -13.19 -13.72
C ASP A 219 42.45 -12.45 -12.38
N VAL A 220 43.29 -11.42 -12.19
CA VAL A 220 43.36 -10.62 -10.95
C VAL A 220 42.05 -9.86 -10.69
N ALA A 221 41.46 -9.25 -11.72
CA ALA A 221 40.21 -8.49 -11.57
C ALA A 221 39.03 -9.43 -11.26
N ALA A 222 39.02 -10.64 -11.84
CA ALA A 222 38.05 -11.67 -11.48
C ALA A 222 38.25 -12.16 -10.03
N ALA A 223 39.50 -12.33 -9.58
CA ALA A 223 39.81 -12.73 -8.21
C ALA A 223 39.34 -11.70 -7.17
N GLU A 224 39.52 -10.40 -7.44
CA GLU A 224 39.01 -9.33 -6.57
C GLU A 224 37.48 -9.37 -6.46
N ARG A 225 36.77 -9.52 -7.59
CA ARG A 225 35.30 -9.65 -7.60
C ARG A 225 34.82 -10.89 -6.85
N VAL A 226 35.50 -12.02 -7.03
CA VAL A 226 35.20 -13.26 -6.29
C VAL A 226 35.39 -13.04 -4.79
N THR A 227 36.47 -12.37 -4.39
CA THR A 227 36.75 -12.06 -2.98
C THR A 227 35.64 -11.19 -2.37
N ALA A 228 35.24 -10.13 -3.06
CA ALA A 228 34.11 -9.30 -2.62
C ALA A 228 32.80 -10.10 -2.53
N HIS A 229 32.52 -10.95 -3.52
CA HIS A 229 31.32 -11.79 -3.54
C HIS A 229 31.33 -12.86 -2.44
N THR A 230 32.49 -13.40 -2.07
CA THR A 230 32.59 -14.36 -0.96
C THR A 230 32.28 -13.74 0.40
N LEU A 231 32.42 -12.43 0.57
CA LEU A 231 31.94 -11.72 1.76
C LEU A 231 30.40 -11.68 1.77
N GLY A 232 29.78 -11.54 0.60
CA GLY A 232 28.33 -11.44 0.44
C GLY A 232 27.81 -10.02 0.68
N ALA A 233 26.56 -9.91 1.13
CA ALA A 233 25.96 -8.59 1.43
C ALA A 233 26.64 -7.88 2.64
N PHE A 234 27.16 -8.67 3.57
CA PHE A 234 27.94 -8.26 4.73
C PHE A 234 28.90 -9.40 5.14
N PRO A 235 30.10 -9.11 5.64
CA PRO A 235 31.07 -10.12 6.09
C PRO A 235 30.59 -10.98 7.27
N GLU A 236 31.19 -12.16 7.43
CA GLU A 236 30.83 -13.10 8.50
C GLU A 236 31.16 -12.61 9.92
N TRP A 237 32.20 -11.79 10.06
CA TRP A 237 32.60 -11.22 11.36
C TRP A 237 31.79 -9.98 11.74
N GLU A 238 30.96 -9.47 10.84
CA GLU A 238 30.07 -8.34 11.12
C GLU A 238 28.72 -8.85 11.63
N GLN A 239 28.13 -8.09 12.55
CA GLN A 239 26.75 -8.32 12.94
C GLN A 239 25.84 -8.14 11.72
N GLU A 240 24.91 -9.07 11.53
CA GLU A 240 23.92 -8.97 10.46
C GLU A 240 23.20 -7.60 10.50
N PRO A 241 23.28 -6.82 9.41
CA PRO A 241 22.64 -5.51 9.33
C PRO A 241 21.13 -5.62 9.54
N VAL A 242 20.57 -4.68 10.31
CA VAL A 242 19.12 -4.63 10.62
C VAL A 242 18.27 -4.70 9.35
N TRP A 243 18.64 -3.94 8.31
CA TRP A 243 17.90 -3.95 7.04
C TRP A 243 17.86 -5.32 6.35
N PHE A 244 18.92 -6.13 6.48
CA PHE A 244 18.99 -7.44 5.86
C PHE A 244 18.07 -8.41 6.60
N ARG A 245 18.12 -8.37 7.94
CA ARG A 245 17.22 -9.15 8.81
C ARG A 245 15.75 -8.81 8.59
N ASP A 246 15.44 -7.52 8.50
CA ASP A 246 14.08 -7.01 8.34
C ASP A 246 13.47 -7.41 7.00
N ILE A 247 14.29 -7.48 5.94
CA ILE A 247 13.79 -7.86 4.61
C ILE A 247 13.71 -9.38 4.41
N THR A 248 14.61 -10.15 5.02
CA THR A 248 14.60 -11.62 4.91
C THR A 248 13.58 -12.26 5.85
N GLY A 249 13.12 -11.55 6.88
CA GLY A 249 12.11 -12.03 7.83
C GLY A 249 12.66 -12.93 8.93
N GLU A 250 13.98 -12.92 9.16
CA GLU A 250 14.59 -13.63 10.30
C GLU A 250 14.26 -12.96 11.65
N SER A 251 13.59 -11.80 11.64
CA SER A 251 13.07 -11.11 12.83
C SER A 251 11.62 -11.49 13.21
N GLU A 252 11.06 -12.59 12.70
CA GLU A 252 9.80 -13.17 13.24
C GLU A 252 10.02 -13.80 14.63
N GLY A 253 10.33 -12.91 15.57
CA GLY A 253 10.44 -13.08 17.00
C GLY A 253 10.10 -11.74 17.68
N SER A 254 8.92 -11.19 17.33
CA SER A 254 8.10 -10.16 18.01
C SER A 254 8.76 -8.92 18.64
N PRO A 255 8.20 -7.72 18.40
CA PRO A 255 7.65 -6.99 19.55
C PRO A 255 6.31 -6.26 19.31
N HIS A 256 5.46 -6.74 18.38
CA HIS A 256 4.08 -6.26 18.28
C HIS A 256 3.09 -7.41 18.43
N GLY A 257 3.13 -8.02 19.61
CA GLY A 257 1.92 -8.50 20.25
C GLY A 257 1.46 -7.45 21.27
N VAL A 258 0.69 -6.47 20.80
CA VAL A 258 -0.51 -5.83 21.41
C VAL A 258 -1.15 -5.02 20.29
#